data_AF-A0A497XMY8-F1
#
_entry.id   AF-A0A497XMY8-F1
#
_cell.length_a   1.000
_cell.length_b   1.000
_cell.length_c   1.000
_cell.angle_alpha   90.00
_cell.angle_beta   90.00
_cell.angle_gamma   90.00
#
_symmetry.space_group_name_H-M   'P 1'
#
loop_
_entity.id
_entity.type
_entity.pdbx_description
1 polymer ?
#
loop_
_entity_poly.entity_id
_entity_poly.type
_entity_poly.pdbx_seq_one_letter_code
_entity_poly.pdbx_strand_id
1 'polypeptide(L)'
;MSKVKKKYVEGGEVFCIPLFWIGENYDPTNPLILSKQDDNKAFAFGRAIEDRGGAGILVEIFDLLGPIKTKCDEIVNSNRLFDPILMFWQGVRKKRWKVVCKTANYNKYVDSGYSDIKMVMEEGDGFYLKTFDTGEKSILSASDASSYESAKIWHPIHLEKRIAERIL
;
A
#
# COMPACT_ATOMS: atom_id res chain seq x y z
N MET A 1 -1.66 -30.69 12.63
CA MET A 1 -1.01 -29.42 13.00
C MET A 1 -1.05 -28.50 11.78
N SER A 2 -1.87 -27.44 11.81
CA SER A 2 -1.86 -26.42 10.76
C SER A 2 -0.54 -25.65 10.82
N LYS A 3 0.25 -25.65 9.75
CA LYS A 3 1.42 -24.76 9.65
C LYS A 3 0.94 -23.32 9.81
N VAL A 4 1.33 -22.66 10.90
CA VAL A 4 1.12 -21.22 11.05
C VAL A 4 1.82 -20.56 9.85
N LYS A 5 1.04 -19.98 8.94
CA LYS A 5 1.60 -19.22 7.82
C LYS A 5 2.39 -18.05 8.42
N LYS A 6 3.68 -17.99 8.12
CA LYS A 6 4.56 -16.90 8.56
C LYS A 6 4.03 -15.60 7.95
N LYS A 7 3.62 -14.65 8.79
CA LYS A 7 3.31 -13.29 8.34
C LYS A 7 4.59 -12.60 7.89
N TYR A 8 4.52 -11.91 6.76
CA TYR A 8 5.61 -11.12 6.19
C TYR A 8 5.66 -9.70 6.77
N VAL A 9 4.54 -9.23 7.33
CA VAL A 9 4.36 -7.86 7.81
C VAL A 9 3.41 -7.84 9.00
N GLU A 10 3.66 -6.91 9.93
CA GLU A 10 2.75 -6.61 11.03
C GLU A 10 1.89 -5.38 10.68
N GLY A 11 0.62 -5.40 11.07
CA GLY A 11 -0.25 -4.24 10.92
C GLY A 11 0.33 -3.03 11.67
N GLY A 12 0.22 -1.86 11.06
CA GLY A 12 0.70 -0.59 11.60
C GLY A 12 2.14 -0.24 11.22
N GLU A 13 2.87 -1.12 10.53
CA GLU A 13 4.19 -0.77 9.98
C GLU A 13 4.06 0.33 8.93
N VAL A 14 4.76 1.45 9.13
CA VAL A 14 4.78 2.58 8.21
C VAL A 14 6.07 2.53 7.41
N PHE A 15 5.97 2.67 6.10
CA PHE A 15 7.08 2.55 5.17
C PHE A 15 7.17 3.74 4.22
N CYS A 16 8.38 4.02 3.75
CA CYS A 16 8.67 5.08 2.80
C CYS A 16 8.89 4.53 1.37
N ILE A 17 8.40 5.27 0.37
CA ILE A 17 8.46 4.95 -1.04
C ILE A 17 9.25 6.05 -1.76
N PRO A 18 10.43 5.75 -2.32
CA PRO A 18 11.23 6.72 -3.05
C PRO A 18 10.62 7.01 -4.43
N LEU A 19 10.11 8.22 -4.64
CA LEU A 19 9.57 8.63 -5.94
C LEU A 19 10.63 9.25 -6.87
N PHE A 20 11.74 9.73 -6.31
CA PHE A 20 12.83 10.37 -7.07
C PHE A 20 13.64 9.43 -7.99
N TRP A 21 13.33 8.14 -7.99
CA TRP A 21 13.91 7.20 -8.96
C TRP A 21 13.09 7.09 -10.25
N ILE A 22 11.83 7.57 -10.25
CA ILE A 22 10.93 7.52 -11.41
C ILE A 22 11.47 8.49 -12.47
N GLY A 23 11.84 7.97 -13.65
CA GLY A 23 12.44 8.75 -14.74
C GLY A 23 13.00 7.87 -15.87
N GLU A 24 13.62 8.48 -16.88
CA GLU A 24 14.03 7.82 -18.14
C GLU A 24 15.04 6.66 -17.97
N ASN A 25 15.73 6.57 -16.82
CA ASN A 25 16.71 5.51 -16.52
C ASN A 25 16.23 4.53 -15.44
N TYR A 26 14.92 4.44 -15.21
CA TYR A 26 14.35 3.50 -14.26
C TYR A 26 14.52 2.05 -14.74
N ASP A 27 15.53 1.36 -14.21
CA ASP A 27 15.71 -0.07 -14.44
C ASP A 27 15.12 -0.88 -13.28
N PRO A 28 13.99 -1.60 -13.49
CA PRO A 28 13.37 -2.44 -12.47
C PRO A 28 14.23 -3.65 -12.04
N THR A 29 15.26 -3.98 -12.82
CA THR A 29 16.20 -5.08 -12.56
C THR A 29 17.40 -4.64 -11.73
N ASN A 30 17.67 -3.34 -11.66
CA ASN A 30 18.73 -2.79 -10.83
C ASN A 30 18.23 -2.67 -9.37
N PRO A 31 18.82 -3.39 -8.41
CA PRO A 31 18.45 -3.29 -7.00
C PRO A 31 18.92 -1.95 -6.43
N LEU A 32 18.21 -0.86 -6.75
CA LEU A 32 18.43 0.44 -6.14
C LEU A 32 18.08 0.33 -4.65
N ILE A 33 19.11 0.52 -3.83
CA ILE A 33 19.03 0.49 -2.37
C ILE A 33 19.29 1.90 -1.86
N LEU A 34 18.45 2.35 -0.93
CA LEU A 34 18.57 3.68 -0.34
C LEU A 34 19.87 3.84 0.45
N SER A 35 20.60 4.91 0.12
CA SER A 35 21.81 5.35 0.83
C SER A 35 21.48 6.47 1.82
N LYS A 36 22.44 6.83 2.69
CA LYS A 36 22.28 7.99 3.61
C LYS A 36 22.13 9.32 2.88
N GLN A 37 22.63 9.43 1.65
CA GLN A 37 22.50 10.65 0.84
C GLN A 37 21.04 10.88 0.40
N ASP A 38 20.21 9.85 0.46
CA ASP A 38 18.80 9.92 0.09
C ASP A 38 17.90 10.36 1.26
N ASP A 39 18.40 10.39 2.51
CA ASP A 39 17.58 10.60 3.72
C ASP A 39 16.77 11.91 3.69
N ASN A 40 17.28 12.95 3.02
CA ASN A 40 16.62 14.25 2.92
C ASN A 40 15.77 14.43 1.65
N LYS A 41 15.72 13.43 0.76
CA LYS A 41 14.87 13.48 -0.44
C LYS A 41 13.41 13.25 -0.07
N ALA A 42 12.50 13.66 -0.96
CA ALA A 42 11.07 13.43 -0.78
C ALA A 42 10.70 11.96 -1.02
N PHE A 43 10.08 11.35 -0.02
CA PHE A 43 9.44 10.03 -0.08
C PHE A 43 7.94 10.21 0.07
N ALA A 44 7.17 9.36 -0.60
CA ALA A 44 5.79 9.09 -0.20
C ALA A 44 5.78 8.08 0.95
N PHE A 45 4.65 7.97 1.65
CA PHE A 45 4.51 7.07 2.78
C PHE A 45 3.26 6.20 2.67
N GLY A 46 3.34 5.00 3.24
CA GLY A 46 2.21 4.11 3.39
C GLY A 46 2.25 3.36 4.71
N ARG A 47 1.12 2.76 5.09
CA ARG A 47 1.01 1.91 6.27
C ARG A 47 0.44 0.54 5.90
N ALA A 48 1.04 -0.52 6.43
CA ALA A 48 0.50 -1.86 6.31
C ALA A 48 -0.74 -2.00 7.18
N ILE A 49 -1.86 -2.39 6.57
CA ILE A 49 -3.11 -2.64 7.29
C ILE A 49 -3.15 -4.09 7.75
N GLU A 50 -2.93 -5.03 6.82
CA GLU A 50 -3.03 -6.47 7.07
C GLU A 50 -2.25 -7.30 6.05
N ASP A 51 -1.58 -8.35 6.53
CA ASP A 51 -1.04 -9.40 5.67
C ASP A 51 -2.13 -10.40 5.26
N ARG A 52 -2.46 -10.44 3.96
CA ARG A 52 -3.46 -11.35 3.39
C ARG A 52 -2.82 -12.62 2.82
N GLY A 53 -1.56 -12.88 3.10
CA GLY A 53 -0.78 -14.00 2.61
C GLY A 53 -0.61 -13.93 1.09
N GLY A 54 -1.10 -14.97 0.39
CA GLY A 54 -0.97 -15.06 -1.08
C GLY A 54 -1.71 -13.97 -1.84
N ALA A 55 -2.68 -13.29 -1.22
CA ALA A 55 -3.41 -12.17 -1.81
C ALA A 55 -2.69 -10.81 -1.65
N GLY A 56 -1.44 -10.81 -1.18
CA GLY A 56 -0.64 -9.61 -1.00
C GLY A 56 -0.85 -8.93 0.35
N ILE A 57 -0.32 -7.73 0.50
CA ILE A 57 -0.47 -6.91 1.69
C ILE A 57 -1.48 -5.82 1.40
N LEU A 58 -2.48 -5.68 2.26
CA LEU A 58 -3.39 -4.55 2.24
C LEU A 58 -2.70 -3.36 2.88
N VAL A 59 -2.62 -2.24 2.16
CA VAL A 59 -1.96 -1.02 2.60
C VAL A 59 -2.82 0.20 2.31
N GLU A 60 -2.56 1.27 3.04
CA GLU A 60 -2.98 2.63 2.66
C GLU A 60 -1.75 3.46 2.29
N ILE A 61 -1.94 4.38 1.34
CA ILE A 61 -0.92 5.33 0.91
C ILE A 61 -1.39 6.72 1.28
N PHE A 62 -0.51 7.50 1.89
CA PHE A 62 -0.80 8.82 2.41
C PHE A 62 -0.50 9.91 1.39
N ASP A 63 -1.32 10.95 1.38
CA ASP A 63 -1.14 12.19 0.61
C ASP A 63 -0.15 13.11 1.34
N LEU A 64 1.09 12.63 1.46
CA LEU A 64 2.17 13.32 2.14
C LEU A 64 3.51 12.96 1.49
N LEU A 65 4.31 13.99 1.20
CA LEU A 65 5.71 13.87 0.80
C LEU A 65 6.62 14.45 1.88
N GLY A 66 7.73 13.78 2.15
CA GLY A 66 8.67 14.26 3.15
C GLY A 66 9.97 13.45 3.21
N PRO A 67 10.97 13.92 3.98
CA PRO A 67 12.21 13.18 4.20
C PRO A 67 11.96 11.88 4.97
N ILE A 68 12.91 10.94 4.95
CA ILE A 68 12.76 9.63 5.62
C ILE A 68 12.51 9.75 7.13
N LYS A 69 12.88 10.90 7.72
CA LYS A 69 12.72 11.23 9.15
C LYS A 69 11.40 11.94 9.47
N THR A 70 10.46 12.02 8.53
CA THR A 70 9.10 12.54 8.77
C THR A 70 8.48 11.78 9.95
N LYS A 71 7.84 12.50 10.87
CA LYS A 71 7.34 11.90 12.12
C LYS A 71 6.20 10.93 11.82
N CYS A 72 6.15 9.82 12.57
CA CYS A 72 5.10 8.81 12.37
C CYS A 72 3.69 9.41 12.47
N ASP A 73 3.46 10.23 13.50
CA ASP A 73 2.17 10.88 13.74
C ASP A 73 1.79 11.87 12.63
N GLU A 74 2.77 12.51 12.00
CA GLU A 74 2.53 13.40 10.86
C GLU A 74 2.06 12.59 9.65
N ILE A 75 2.70 11.44 9.40
CA ILE A 75 2.33 10.53 8.31
C ILE A 75 0.91 9.99 8.51
N VAL A 76 0.63 9.36 9.66
CA VAL A 76 -0.62 8.62 9.85
C VAL A 76 -1.85 9.51 10.06
N ASN A 77 -1.67 10.78 10.40
CA ASN A 77 -2.75 11.76 10.51
C ASN A 77 -3.00 12.53 9.21
N SER A 78 -2.20 12.32 8.17
CA SER A 78 -2.45 12.87 6.84
C SER A 78 -3.58 12.12 6.12
N ASN A 79 -4.17 12.76 5.12
CA ASN A 79 -5.19 12.14 4.29
C ASN A 79 -4.60 10.95 3.50
N ARG A 80 -5.47 10.04 3.06
CA ARG A 80 -5.08 9.03 2.08
C ARG A 80 -5.05 9.63 0.69
N LEU A 81 -4.07 9.22 -0.11
CA LEU A 81 -3.96 9.60 -1.52
C LEU A 81 -5.04 8.92 -2.38
N PHE A 82 -5.48 7.73 -1.98
CA PHE A 82 -6.58 6.95 -2.57
C PHE A 82 -7.00 5.85 -1.60
N ASP A 83 -8.10 5.16 -1.91
CA ASP A 83 -8.59 4.04 -1.08
C ASP A 83 -7.53 2.95 -0.91
N PRO A 84 -7.56 2.17 0.19
CA PRO A 84 -6.58 1.11 0.43
C PRO A 84 -6.45 0.14 -0.75
N ILE A 85 -5.24 -0.38 -0.98
CA ILE A 85 -4.90 -1.26 -2.11
C ILE A 85 -4.15 -2.50 -1.66
N LEU A 86 -4.11 -3.51 -2.52
CA LEU A 86 -3.22 -4.66 -2.35
C LEU A 86 -1.88 -4.42 -3.06
N MET A 87 -0.78 -4.83 -2.44
CA MET A 87 0.53 -4.77 -3.06
C MET A 87 1.44 -5.94 -2.66
N PHE A 88 2.44 -6.22 -3.51
CA PHE A 88 3.52 -7.11 -3.16
C PHE A 88 4.51 -6.43 -2.23
N TRP A 89 4.79 -7.02 -1.07
CA TRP A 89 5.78 -6.52 -0.10
C TRP A 89 7.24 -6.55 -0.57
N GLN A 90 7.48 -6.81 -1.86
CA GLN A 90 8.81 -6.98 -2.44
C GLN A 90 9.64 -5.70 -2.40
N GLY A 91 9.02 -4.51 -2.45
CA GLY A 91 9.73 -3.24 -2.32
C GLY A 91 10.44 -3.12 -0.98
N VAL A 92 9.74 -3.43 0.11
CA VAL A 92 10.29 -3.47 1.47
C VAL A 92 11.25 -4.66 1.64
N ARG A 93 10.85 -5.86 1.23
CA ARG A 93 11.68 -7.09 1.39
C ARG A 93 13.03 -6.99 0.67
N LYS A 94 13.07 -6.33 -0.50
CA LYS A 94 14.30 -6.10 -1.27
C LYS A 94 15.04 -4.82 -0.84
N LYS A 95 14.64 -4.17 0.25
CA LYS A 95 15.25 -2.94 0.81
C LYS A 95 15.25 -1.73 -0.12
N ARG A 96 14.40 -1.75 -1.15
CA ARG A 96 14.12 -0.59 -2.00
C ARG A 96 13.31 0.45 -1.21
N TRP A 97 12.36 -0.03 -0.44
CA TRP A 97 11.56 0.73 0.52
C TRP A 97 12.01 0.38 1.94
N LYS A 98 11.79 1.27 2.90
CA LYS A 98 12.17 1.06 4.31
C LYS A 98 10.96 1.26 5.21
N VAL A 99 10.82 0.40 6.21
CA VAL A 99 9.96 0.69 7.36
C VAL A 99 10.65 1.77 8.19
N VAL A 100 9.93 2.85 8.48
CA VAL A 100 10.46 4.05 9.15
C VAL A 100 9.94 4.19 10.57
N CYS A 101 8.74 3.68 10.84
CA CYS A 101 8.15 3.64 12.17
C CYS A 101 7.00 2.62 12.21
N LYS A 102 6.34 2.51 13.35
CA LYS A 102 5.15 1.70 13.55
C LYS A 102 4.12 2.50 14.34
N THR A 103 2.86 2.47 13.92
CA THR A 103 1.76 3.08 14.68
C THR A 103 1.64 2.39 16.05
N ALA A 104 1.68 3.18 17.13
CA ALA A 104 1.54 2.65 18.48
C ALA A 104 0.12 2.12 18.71
N ASN A 105 0.00 0.94 19.34
CA ASN A 105 -1.29 0.29 19.63
C ASN A 105 -2.24 0.16 18.42
N TYR A 106 -1.66 -0.03 17.22
CA TYR A 106 -2.40 -0.06 15.98
C TYR A 106 -3.60 -1.01 16.00
N ASN A 107 -4.77 -0.47 15.67
CA ASN A 107 -6.03 -1.16 15.47
C ASN A 107 -6.59 -0.80 14.10
N LYS A 108 -6.54 -1.76 13.16
CA LYS A 108 -7.00 -1.56 11.78
C LYS A 108 -8.45 -1.05 11.65
N TYR A 109 -9.33 -1.37 12.60
CA TYR A 109 -10.73 -0.91 12.54
C TYR A 109 -10.84 0.57 12.89
N VAL A 110 -10.03 1.05 13.84
CA VAL A 110 -10.04 2.45 14.28
C VAL A 110 -9.14 3.31 13.40
N ASP A 111 -7.90 2.87 13.22
CA ASP A 111 -6.86 3.67 12.56
C ASP A 111 -6.99 3.66 11.04
N SER A 112 -7.57 2.60 10.47
CA SER A 112 -7.68 2.42 9.02
C SER A 112 -9.11 2.20 8.52
N GLY A 113 -10.14 2.29 9.37
CA GLY A 113 -11.54 2.11 8.95
C GLY A 113 -11.77 0.78 8.23
N TYR A 114 -11.16 -0.31 8.72
CA TYR A 114 -11.10 -1.59 7.99
C TYR A 114 -12.47 -2.12 7.53
N SER A 115 -13.53 -1.87 8.30
CA SER A 115 -14.91 -2.27 8.00
C SER A 115 -15.47 -1.63 6.72
N ASP A 116 -14.95 -0.46 6.34
CA ASP A 116 -15.41 0.28 5.17
C ASP A 116 -14.62 -0.05 3.90
N ILE A 117 -13.52 -0.82 4.03
CA ILE A 117 -12.67 -1.16 2.89
C ILE A 117 -13.41 -2.12 1.97
N LYS A 118 -13.62 -1.68 0.73
CA LYS A 118 -14.25 -2.44 -0.34
C LYS A 118 -13.36 -2.45 -1.57
N MET A 119 -13.34 -3.57 -2.28
CA MET A 119 -12.64 -3.64 -3.57
C MET A 119 -13.46 -4.39 -4.60
N VAL A 120 -13.27 -4.00 -5.85
CA VAL A 120 -13.82 -4.69 -7.00
C VAL A 120 -13.02 -5.94 -7.29
N MET A 121 -13.74 -7.01 -7.55
CA MET A 121 -13.20 -8.29 -7.97
C MET A 121 -13.88 -8.67 -9.30
N GLU A 122 -13.11 -9.27 -10.20
CA GLU A 122 -13.60 -9.83 -11.46
C GLU A 122 -13.88 -11.33 -11.28
N GLU A 123 -15.02 -11.81 -11.77
CA GLU A 123 -15.39 -13.23 -11.77
C GLU A 123 -16.23 -13.54 -13.02
N GLY A 124 -15.64 -14.32 -13.94
CA GLY A 124 -16.20 -14.52 -15.28
C GLY A 124 -16.26 -13.21 -16.06
N ASP A 125 -17.42 -12.90 -16.63
CA ASP A 125 -17.68 -11.68 -17.40
C ASP A 125 -18.22 -10.52 -16.54
N GLY A 126 -18.23 -10.66 -15.21
CA GLY A 126 -18.85 -9.72 -14.28
C GLY A 126 -17.93 -9.19 -13.19
N PHE A 127 -18.42 -8.15 -12.51
CA PHE A 127 -17.76 -7.53 -11.36
C PHE A 127 -18.59 -7.71 -10.09
N TYR A 128 -17.92 -7.84 -8.96
CA TYR A 128 -18.56 -7.70 -7.66
C TYR A 128 -17.72 -6.84 -6.72
N LEU A 129 -18.40 -6.06 -5.89
CA LEU A 129 -17.79 -5.36 -4.78
C LEU A 129 -17.70 -6.32 -3.60
N LYS A 130 -16.52 -6.43 -3.00
CA LYS A 130 -16.32 -7.22 -1.80
C LYS A 130 -15.91 -6.34 -0.62
N THR A 131 -16.67 -6.41 0.47
CA THR A 131 -16.27 -5.83 1.75
C THR A 131 -15.16 -6.68 2.35
N PHE A 132 -14.02 -6.08 2.70
CA PHE A 132 -12.84 -6.83 3.14
C PHE A 132 -13.00 -7.50 4.50
N ASP A 133 -13.77 -6.86 5.38
CA ASP A 133 -14.05 -7.30 6.74
C ASP A 133 -15.01 -8.50 6.78
N THR A 134 -16.22 -8.31 6.25
CA THR A 134 -17.29 -9.33 6.29
C THR A 134 -17.15 -10.38 5.18
N GLY A 135 -16.46 -10.03 4.08
CA GLY A 135 -16.38 -10.85 2.88
C GLY A 135 -17.66 -10.84 2.03
N GLU A 136 -18.67 -10.06 2.41
CA GLU A 136 -19.92 -9.88 1.67
C GLU A 136 -19.65 -9.39 0.25
N LYS A 137 -20.43 -9.89 -0.70
CA LYS A 137 -20.32 -9.58 -2.12
C LYS A 137 -21.62 -8.93 -2.60
N SER A 138 -21.50 -7.89 -3.43
CA SER A 138 -22.61 -7.33 -4.19
C SER A 138 -22.22 -7.22 -5.66
N ILE A 139 -23.11 -7.65 -6.56
CA ILE A 139 -22.90 -7.53 -8.02
C ILE A 139 -22.76 -6.05 -8.39
N LEU A 140 -21.82 -5.73 -9.27
CA LEU A 140 -21.58 -4.39 -9.79
C LEU A 140 -21.75 -4.38 -11.32
N SER A 141 -22.27 -3.26 -11.82
CA SER A 141 -22.13 -2.91 -13.23
C SER A 141 -20.69 -2.51 -13.54
N ALA A 142 -20.29 -2.58 -14.82
CA ALA A 142 -18.95 -2.15 -15.23
C ALA A 142 -18.70 -0.64 -14.97
N SER A 143 -19.73 0.21 -15.10
CA SER A 143 -19.63 1.64 -14.79
C SER A 143 -19.39 1.88 -13.30
N ASP A 144 -20.13 1.19 -12.44
CA ASP A 144 -20.00 1.38 -10.99
C ASP A 144 -18.67 0.82 -10.47
N ALA A 145 -18.17 -0.26 -11.08
CA ALA A 145 -16.88 -0.85 -10.74
C ALA A 145 -15.71 0.15 -10.88
N SER A 146 -15.78 1.10 -11.82
CA SER A 146 -14.74 2.11 -12.01
C SER A 146 -14.58 3.09 -10.83
N SER A 147 -15.57 3.16 -9.93
CA SER A 147 -15.57 4.06 -8.76
C SER A 147 -14.82 3.50 -7.55
N TYR A 148 -14.31 2.28 -7.63
CA TYR A 148 -13.66 1.59 -6.51
C TYR A 148 -12.28 1.07 -6.92
N GLU A 149 -11.41 0.86 -5.93
CA GLU A 149 -10.15 0.15 -6.17
C GLU A 149 -10.43 -1.31 -6.53
N SER A 150 -9.75 -1.81 -7.57
CA SER A 150 -9.76 -3.23 -7.87
C SER A 150 -8.79 -3.99 -6.95
N ALA A 151 -9.13 -5.24 -6.64
CA ALA A 151 -8.31 -6.14 -5.83
C ALA A 151 -7.09 -6.70 -6.59
N LYS A 152 -6.52 -5.89 -7.50
CA LYS A 152 -5.25 -6.18 -8.15
C LYS A 152 -4.10 -5.98 -7.17
N ILE A 153 -3.11 -6.86 -7.24
CA ILE A 153 -1.91 -6.76 -6.41
C ILE A 153 -0.89 -5.91 -7.15
N TRP A 154 -0.59 -4.72 -6.63
CA TRP A 154 0.38 -3.82 -7.22
C TRP A 154 1.81 -4.31 -7.06
N HIS A 155 2.55 -4.32 -8.17
CA HIS A 155 4.01 -4.43 -8.14
C HIS A 155 4.60 -3.09 -7.68
N PRO A 156 5.67 -3.07 -6.84
CA PRO A 156 6.23 -1.84 -6.26
C PRO A 156 6.47 -0.72 -7.28
N ILE A 157 6.95 -1.10 -8.46
CA ILE A 157 7.36 -0.20 -9.54
C ILE A 157 6.15 0.51 -10.17
N HIS A 158 5.07 -0.24 -10.39
CA HIS A 158 3.83 0.32 -10.93
C HIS A 158 3.13 1.18 -9.87
N LEU A 159 3.26 0.81 -8.58
CA LEU A 159 2.73 1.61 -7.49
C LEU A 159 3.49 2.93 -7.34
N GLU A 160 4.82 2.91 -7.42
CA GLU A 160 5.65 4.13 -7.46
C GLU A 160 5.17 5.11 -8.54
N LYS A 161 5.02 4.63 -9.78
CA LYS A 161 4.53 5.45 -10.90
C LYS A 161 3.14 6.02 -10.63
N ARG A 162 2.19 5.18 -10.20
CA ARG A 162 0.83 5.61 -9.86
C ARG A 162 0.82 6.70 -8.79
N ILE A 163 1.64 6.54 -7.74
CA ILE A 163 1.72 7.53 -6.65
C ILE A 163 2.26 8.85 -7.21
N ALA A 164 3.35 8.81 -7.96
CA ALA A 164 3.93 9.99 -8.57
C ALA A 164 2.94 10.73 -9.47
N GLU A 165 2.19 10.02 -10.33
CA GLU A 165 1.14 10.60 -11.19
C GLU A 165 0.02 11.32 -10.42
N ARG A 166 -0.11 11.09 -9.11
CA ARG A 166 -1.16 11.69 -8.28
C ARG A 166 -0.67 12.76 -7.31
N ILE A 167 0.62 12.79 -6.99
CA ILE A 167 1.16 13.64 -5.91
C ILE A 167 2.32 14.55 -6.35
N LEU A 168 2.92 14.32 -7.53
CA LEU A 168 3.95 15.17 -8.13
C LEU A 168 3.36 15.99 -9.28
#